data_AF-A0A4Y9Q9F5-F1
#
_entry.id   AF-A0A4Y9Q9F5-F1
#
_cell.length_a   1.000
_cell.length_b   1.000
_cell.length_c   1.000
_cell.angle_alpha   90.00
_cell.angle_beta   90.00
_cell.angle_gamma   90.00
#
_symmetry.space_group_name_H-M   'P 1'
#
loop_
_entity.id
_entity.type
_entity.pdbx_description
1 polymer ?
#
loop_
_entity_poly.entity_id
_entity_poly.type
_entity_poly.pdbx_seq_one_letter_code
_entity_poly.pdbx_strand_id
1 'polypeptide(L)'
;MSTPTATPASSAPVAVTGGDVERIGELRTAIDTCDAEIIELVHRRLAISKEIGALRAASGGTRLSLSREQQVLDRFRAALGPDGAALGMLLLRQGRGRL
;
A
#
# COMPACT_ATOMS: atom_id res chain seq x y z
N MET A 1 -46.02 -22.00 -26.84
CA MET A 1 -46.12 -21.12 -25.65
C MET A 1 -44.84 -20.29 -25.62
N SER A 2 -44.88 -19.07 -26.15
CA SER A 2 -43.72 -18.19 -26.28
C SER A 2 -43.50 -17.42 -24.99
N THR A 3 -42.33 -17.54 -24.38
CA THR A 3 -41.91 -16.70 -23.25
C THR A 3 -41.33 -15.38 -23.79
N PRO A 4 -41.73 -14.21 -23.25
CA PRO A 4 -41.10 -12.96 -23.61
C PRO A 4 -39.76 -12.81 -22.88
N THR A 5 -38.72 -12.47 -23.65
CA THR A 5 -37.41 -12.05 -23.16
C THR A 5 -37.54 -10.69 -22.47
N ALA A 6 -37.21 -10.61 -21.17
CA ALA A 6 -37.15 -9.36 -20.44
C ALA A 6 -35.85 -8.61 -20.79
N THR A 7 -35.98 -7.40 -21.31
CA THR A 7 -34.90 -6.43 -21.51
C THR A 7 -34.35 -5.96 -20.16
N PRO A 8 -33.03 -5.92 -19.91
CA PRO A 8 -32.51 -5.25 -18.72
C PRO A 8 -32.65 -3.74 -18.88
N ALA A 9 -33.36 -3.11 -17.94
CA ALA A 9 -33.46 -1.66 -17.85
C ALA A 9 -32.08 -1.05 -17.56
N SER A 10 -31.69 -0.09 -18.39
CA SER A 10 -30.48 0.71 -18.26
C SER A 10 -30.51 1.51 -16.96
N SER A 11 -29.54 1.30 -16.06
CA SER A 11 -29.36 2.13 -14.86
C SER A 11 -28.79 3.49 -15.28
N ALA A 12 -29.65 4.49 -15.35
CA ALA A 12 -29.23 5.90 -15.43
C ALA A 12 -28.32 6.24 -14.24
N PRO A 13 -27.32 7.12 -14.42
CA PRO A 13 -26.42 7.49 -13.34
C PRO A 13 -27.22 8.22 -12.26
N VAL A 14 -27.21 7.66 -11.04
CA VAL A 14 -27.78 8.31 -9.86
C VAL A 14 -26.99 9.59 -9.64
N ALA A 15 -27.64 10.74 -9.76
CA ALA A 15 -27.01 12.03 -9.52
C ALA A 15 -26.54 12.10 -8.05
N VAL A 16 -25.25 12.30 -7.84
CA VAL A 16 -24.65 12.53 -6.50
C VAL A 16 -25.30 13.78 -5.91
N THR A 17 -25.94 13.65 -4.75
CA THR A 17 -26.66 14.77 -4.11
C THR A 17 -25.68 15.72 -3.43
N GLY A 18 -26.09 16.97 -3.14
CA GLY A 18 -25.22 17.96 -2.50
C GLY A 18 -24.63 17.50 -1.15
N GLY A 19 -25.39 16.73 -0.37
CA GLY A 19 -24.91 16.13 0.88
C GLY A 19 -23.88 15.01 0.66
N ASP A 20 -24.01 14.23 -0.42
CA ASP A 20 -23.00 13.24 -0.79
C ASP A 20 -21.68 13.90 -1.20
N VAL A 21 -21.75 15.07 -1.85
CA VAL A 21 -20.54 15.84 -2.23
C VAL A 21 -19.78 16.32 -1.00
N GLU A 22 -20.49 16.86 0.00
CA GLU A 22 -19.88 17.30 1.27
C GLU A 22 -19.23 16.10 1.99
N ARG A 23 -19.94 14.98 2.10
CA ARG A 23 -19.41 13.76 2.73
C ARG A 23 -18.19 13.19 2.01
N ILE A 24 -18.18 13.22 0.67
CA ILE A 24 -17.00 12.83 -0.12
C ILE A 24 -15.81 13.75 0.18
N GLY A 25 -16.04 15.05 0.36
CA GLY A 25 -15.00 16.02 0.75
C GLY A 25 -14.38 15.70 2.11
N GLU A 26 -15.20 15.39 3.11
CA GLU A 26 -14.72 14.96 4.44
C GLU A 26 -13.90 13.67 4.36
N LEU A 27 -14.38 12.67 3.62
CA LEU A 27 -13.69 11.39 3.46
C LEU A 27 -12.34 11.55 2.77
N ARG A 28 -12.23 12.44 1.77
CA ARG A 28 -10.96 12.74 1.11
C ARG A 28 -9.96 13.38 2.07
N THR A 29 -10.42 14.33 2.89
CA THR A 29 -9.57 14.96 3.92
C THR A 29 -9.07 13.92 4.94
N ALA A 30 -9.91 12.94 5.29
CA ALA A 30 -9.49 11.83 6.14
C ALA A 30 -8.44 10.93 5.46
N ILE A 31 -8.59 10.66 4.15
CA ILE A 31 -7.57 9.94 3.36
C ILE A 31 -6.25 10.73 3.35
N ASP A 32 -6.28 12.03 3.11
CA ASP A 32 -5.06 12.87 3.09
C ASP A 32 -4.30 12.80 4.43
N THR A 33 -5.05 12.73 5.54
CA THR A 33 -4.47 12.55 6.88
C THR A 33 -3.82 11.18 7.03
N CYS A 34 -4.51 10.12 6.62
CA CYS A 34 -3.96 8.76 6.61
C CYS A 34 -2.69 8.66 5.75
N ASP A 35 -2.69 9.29 4.58
CA ASP A 35 -1.55 9.29 3.66
C ASP A 35 -0.34 10.01 4.26
N ALA A 36 -0.55 11.13 4.95
CA ALA A 36 0.52 11.82 5.68
C ALA A 36 1.16 10.92 6.76
N GLU A 37 0.34 10.20 7.53
CA GLU A 37 0.84 9.26 8.54
C GLU A 37 1.61 8.08 7.92
N ILE A 38 1.12 7.53 6.80
CA ILE A 38 1.79 6.46 6.05
C ILE A 38 3.15 6.95 5.54
N ILE A 39 3.23 8.15 4.96
CA ILE A 39 4.47 8.72 4.45
C ILE A 39 5.50 8.86 5.58
N GLU A 40 5.11 9.43 6.72
CA GLU A 40 5.99 9.56 7.89
C GLU A 40 6.50 8.20 8.39
N LEU A 41 5.62 7.20 8.46
CA LEU A 41 5.99 5.84 8.84
C LEU A 41 6.97 5.21 7.84
N VAL A 42 6.76 5.43 6.55
CA VAL A 42 7.66 4.95 5.49
C VAL A 42 9.04 5.60 5.63
N HIS A 43 9.10 6.92 5.81
CA HIS A 43 10.36 7.65 5.99
C HIS A 43 11.15 7.10 7.19
N ARG A 44 10.48 6.92 8.34
CA ARG A 44 11.07 6.34 9.54
C ARG A 44 11.59 4.92 9.30
N ARG A 45 10.79 4.06 8.65
CA ARG A 45 11.18 2.69 8.31
C ARG A 45 12.42 2.65 7.42
N LEU A 46 12.52 3.57 6.45
CA LEU A 46 13.66 3.66 5.54
C LEU A 46 14.92 4.14 6.25
N ALA A 47 14.83 5.11 7.17
CA ALA A 47 15.95 5.56 7.99
C ALA A 47 16.53 4.39 8.81
N ILE A 48 15.67 3.63 9.50
CA ILE A 48 16.07 2.44 10.26
C ILE A 48 16.70 1.38 9.35
N SER A 49 16.12 1.14 8.17
CA SER A 49 16.66 0.15 7.22
C SER A 49 18.08 0.52 6.74
N LYS A 50 18.33 1.81 6.51
CA LYS A 50 19.65 2.33 6.10
C LYS A 50 20.67 2.19 7.23
N GLU A 51 20.29 2.48 8.47
CA GLU A 51 21.15 2.33 9.65
C GLU A 51 21.59 0.86 9.83
N ILE A 52 20.64 -0.09 9.73
CA ILE A 52 20.94 -1.53 9.74
C ILE A 52 21.93 -1.90 8.62
N GLY A 53 21.72 -1.36 7.41
CA GLY A 53 22.61 -1.59 6.27
C GLY A 53 24.03 -1.06 6.50
N ALA A 54 24.16 0.13 7.11
CA ALA A 54 25.45 0.73 7.44
C ALA A 54 26.22 -0.09 8.49
N LEU A 55 25.53 -0.55 9.54
CA LEU A 55 26.12 -1.42 10.57
C LEU A 55 26.63 -2.74 9.97
N ARG A 56 25.85 -3.38 9.09
CA ARG A 56 26.26 -4.62 8.43
C ARG A 56 27.47 -4.43 7.51
N ALA A 57 27.51 -3.33 6.76
CA ALA A 57 28.64 -3.00 5.91
C ALA A 57 29.92 -2.78 6.73
N ALA A 58 29.81 -2.10 7.89
CA ALA A 58 30.94 -1.90 8.80
C ALA A 58 31.46 -3.21 9.41
N SER A 59 30.58 -4.19 9.66
CA SER A 59 30.95 -5.50 10.19
C SER A 59 31.44 -6.51 9.13
N GLY A 60 31.60 -6.10 7.86
CA GLY A 60 32.00 -7.00 6.76
C GLY A 60 30.96 -8.06 6.41
N GLY A 61 29.72 -7.90 6.90
CA GLY A 61 28.62 -8.81 6.62
C GLY A 61 27.99 -8.54 5.26
N THR A 62 27.20 -9.50 4.77
CA THR A 62 26.41 -9.28 3.56
C THR A 62 25.43 -8.13 3.79
N ARG A 63 25.35 -7.22 2.81
CA ARG A 63 24.44 -6.07 2.85
C ARG A 63 22.96 -6.50 2.99
N LEU A 64 22.64 -7.75 2.62
CA LEU A 64 21.30 -8.33 2.54
C LEU A 64 21.19 -9.66 3.30
N SER A 65 20.01 -9.91 3.88
CA SER A 65 19.62 -11.21 4.44
C SER A 65 18.32 -11.66 3.77
N LEU A 66 18.41 -12.64 2.87
CA LEU A 66 17.27 -13.14 2.10
C LEU A 66 16.14 -13.64 3.01
N SER A 67 16.48 -14.33 4.10
CA SER A 67 15.50 -14.79 5.09
C SER A 67 14.74 -13.63 5.74
N ARG A 68 15.42 -12.52 6.04
CA ARG A 68 14.76 -11.34 6.60
C ARG A 68 13.86 -10.64 5.58
N GLU A 69 14.29 -10.57 4.33
CA GLU A 69 13.47 -10.01 3.26
C GLU A 69 12.19 -10.81 3.05
N GLN A 70 12.29 -12.15 3.01
CA GLN A 70 11.14 -13.02 2.90
C GLN A 70 10.14 -12.79 4.04
N GLN A 71 10.60 -12.73 5.29
CA GLN A 71 9.74 -12.42 6.44
C GLN A 71 9.00 -11.08 6.32
N VAL A 72 9.64 -10.07 5.72
CA VAL A 72 8.99 -8.78 5.47
C VAL A 72 7.88 -8.96 4.43
N LEU A 73 8.17 -9.62 3.31
CA LEU A 73 7.17 -9.85 2.26
C LEU A 73 5.97 -10.66 2.78
N ASP A 74 6.21 -11.69 3.58
CA ASP A 74 5.15 -12.51 4.17
C ASP A 74 4.27 -11.69 5.12
N ARG A 75 4.88 -10.81 5.93
CA ARG A 75 4.14 -9.91 6.82
C ARG A 75 3.24 -8.96 6.04
N PHE A 76 3.75 -8.33 4.99
CA PHE A 76 2.94 -7.41 4.18
C PHE A 76 1.83 -8.16 3.43
N ARG A 77 2.13 -9.36 2.91
CA ARG A 77 1.14 -10.21 2.25
C ARG A 77 0.02 -10.65 3.20
N ALA A 78 0.36 -11.02 4.43
CA ALA A 78 -0.61 -11.41 5.44
C ALA A 78 -1.52 -10.25 5.85
N ALA A 79 -0.99 -9.02 5.90
CA ALA A 79 -1.75 -7.84 6.33
C ALA A 79 -2.60 -7.20 5.23
N LEU A 80 -2.09 -7.16 3.98
CA LEU A 80 -2.70 -6.40 2.88
C LEU A 80 -3.12 -7.29 1.69
N GLY A 81 -3.01 -8.61 1.83
CA GLY A 81 -3.33 -9.56 0.76
C GLY A 81 -2.28 -9.61 -0.35
N PRO A 82 -2.68 -10.02 -1.58
CA PRO A 82 -1.75 -10.22 -2.70
C PRO A 82 -0.87 -9.00 -3.02
N ASP A 83 -1.45 -7.79 -2.97
CA ASP A 83 -0.76 -6.54 -3.29
C ASP A 83 0.19 -6.08 -2.17
N GLY A 84 0.03 -6.61 -0.96
CA GLY A 84 0.93 -6.32 0.16
C GLY A 84 2.38 -6.66 -0.16
N ALA A 85 2.62 -7.78 -0.85
CA ALA A 85 3.96 -8.17 -1.26
C ALA A 85 4.62 -7.11 -2.15
N ALA A 86 3.86 -6.43 -3.02
CA ALA A 86 4.37 -5.37 -3.89
C ALA A 86 4.82 -4.14 -3.07
N LEU A 87 4.03 -3.74 -2.08
CA LEU A 87 4.43 -2.68 -1.14
C LEU A 87 5.69 -3.06 -0.35
N GLY A 88 5.74 -4.29 0.16
CA GLY A 88 6.91 -4.82 0.86
C GLY A 88 8.18 -4.78 -0.01
N MET A 89 8.08 -5.19 -1.27
CA MET A 89 9.19 -5.12 -2.23
C MET A 89 9.66 -3.69 -2.49
N LEU A 90 8.72 -2.73 -2.62
CA LEU A 90 9.05 -1.32 -2.81
C LEU A 90 9.86 -0.78 -1.62
N LEU A 91 9.39 -1.04 -0.40
CA LEU A 91 10.06 -0.59 0.82
C LEU A 91 11.44 -1.23 1.00
N LEU A 92 11.58 -2.52 0.69
CA LEU A 92 12.87 -3.20 0.72
C LEU A 92 13.83 -2.60 -0.31
N ARG A 93 13.39 -2.34 -1.56
CA ARG A 93 14.23 -1.74 -2.60
C ARG A 93 14.74 -0.35 -2.19
N GLN A 94 13.87 0.48 -1.62
CA GLN A 94 14.25 1.82 -1.16
C GLN A 94 15.21 1.77 0.04
N GLY A 95 15.02 0.83 0.97
CA GLY A 95 15.84 0.72 2.18
C GLY A 95 17.28 0.25 1.92
N ARG A 96 17.49 -0.56 0.89
CA ARG A 96 18.80 -1.14 0.52
C ARG A 96 19.70 -0.16 -0.26
N GLY A 97 19.12 0.89 -0.82
CA GLY A 97 19.77 1.74 -1.82
C GLY A 97 19.88 1.04 -3.19
N ARG A 98 20.43 1.75 -4.19
CA ARG A 98 20.79 1.09 -5.46
C ARG A 98 21.85 0.01 -5.17
N LEU A 99 21.59 -1.19 -5.66
CA LEU A 99 22.59 -2.25 -5.81
C LEU A 99 23.57 -1.86 -6.91
#